data_AF-A0A656JWF7-F1
#
_entry.id   AF-A0A656JWF7-F1
#
_cell.length_a   1.000
_cell.length_b   1.000
_cell.length_c   1.000
_cell.angle_alpha   90.00
_cell.angle_beta   90.00
_cell.angle_gamma   90.00
#
_symmetry.space_group_name_H-M   'P 1'
#
loop_
_entity.id
_entity.type
_entity.pdbx_description
1 polymer ?
#
loop_
_entity_poly.entity_id
_entity_poly.type
_entity_poly.pdbx_seq_one_letter_code
_entity_poly.pdbx_strand_id
1 'polypeptide(L)'
;TTTGKKPALLPNLGGSLPNDVFAEVLGLPTVWVPHSYPACSQHAPDEHLLAPVVKESLQIMAGLFWDLGTDGARLTREHRAQELSE
;
A
#
# COMPACT_ATOMS: atom_id res chain seq x y z
N THR A 1 -5.01 14.79 -5.51
CA THR A 1 -4.66 13.47 -4.98
C THR A 1 -5.84 12.53 -5.14
N THR A 2 -5.56 11.25 -5.43
CA THR A 2 -6.49 10.22 -5.91
C THR A 2 -7.89 10.18 -5.27
N THR A 3 -7.99 10.30 -3.94
CA THR A 3 -9.27 10.24 -3.21
C THR A 3 -9.69 11.58 -2.58
N GLY A 4 -8.80 12.59 -2.59
CA GLY A 4 -8.98 13.86 -1.87
C GLY A 4 -8.99 13.76 -0.34
N LYS A 5 -8.79 12.57 0.24
CA LYS A 5 -8.78 12.32 1.69
C LYS A 5 -7.35 12.35 2.24
N LYS A 6 -7.20 12.68 3.53
CA LYS A 6 -5.92 12.49 4.23
C LYS A 6 -5.63 10.98 4.35
N PRO A 7 -4.46 10.49 3.89
CA PRO A 7 -4.13 9.08 4.03
C PRO A 7 -3.93 8.69 5.49
N ALA A 8 -4.37 7.48 5.85
CA ALA A 8 -4.04 6.83 7.11
C ALA A 8 -2.85 5.90 6.88
N LEU A 9 -1.72 6.19 7.53
CA LEU A 9 -0.56 5.31 7.58
C LEU A 9 -0.54 4.63 8.94
N LEU A 10 -0.63 3.31 8.93
CA LEU A 10 -0.63 2.47 10.12
C LEU A 10 0.61 1.57 10.07
N PRO A 11 1.20 1.21 11.23
CA PRO A 11 2.21 0.16 11.25
C PRO A 11 1.62 -1.13 10.70
N ASN A 12 2.49 -2.03 10.22
CA ASN A 12 2.07 -3.34 9.75
C ASN A 12 1.24 -4.04 10.84
N LEU A 13 -0.02 -4.32 10.53
CA LEU A 13 -0.95 -5.04 11.39
C LEU A 13 -0.84 -6.52 11.07
N GLY A 14 -0.73 -7.34 12.11
CA GLY A 14 -0.40 -8.76 11.99
C GLY A 14 -1.23 -9.52 10.95
N GLY A 15 -0.56 -10.37 10.20
CA GLY A 15 -1.11 -11.25 9.17
C GLY A 15 0.03 -12.04 8.52
N SER A 16 -0.24 -13.28 8.11
CA SER A 16 0.74 -14.22 7.51
C SER A 16 1.16 -13.86 6.08
N LEU A 17 1.04 -12.59 5.69
CA LEU A 17 1.46 -12.13 4.37
C LEU A 17 2.98 -12.35 4.22
N PRO A 18 3.50 -12.53 2.98
CA PRO A 18 4.92 -12.76 2.72
C PRO A 18 5.80 -11.52 3.01
N ASN A 19 5.34 -10.60 3.86
CA ASN A 19 6.00 -9.35 4.16
C ASN A 19 7.41 -9.56 4.72
N ASP A 20 7.61 -10.56 5.58
CA ASP A 20 8.94 -10.92 6.11
C ASP A 20 9.92 -11.26 4.97
N VAL A 21 9.47 -12.03 3.98
CA VAL A 21 10.30 -12.38 2.81
C VAL A 21 10.67 -11.13 2.00
N PHE A 22 9.73 -10.22 1.77
CA PHE A 22 10.02 -9.01 0.99
C PHE A 22 10.84 -7.98 1.77
N ALA A 23 10.47 -7.69 3.02
CA ALA A 23 11.09 -6.66 3.83
C ALA A 23 12.44 -7.10 4.40
N GLU A 24 12.51 -8.29 5.00
CA GLU A 24 13.70 -8.73 5.75
C GLU A 24 14.64 -9.57 4.89
N VAL A 25 14.12 -10.51 4.11
CA VAL A 25 14.98 -11.39 3.29
C VAL A 25 15.48 -10.67 2.03
N LEU A 26 14.59 -9.95 1.33
CA LEU A 26 14.94 -9.24 0.09
C LEU A 26 15.35 -7.78 0.31
N GLY A 27 15.12 -7.21 1.49
CA GLY A 27 15.46 -5.81 1.79
C GLY A 27 14.64 -4.80 0.98
N LEU A 28 13.42 -5.16 0.57
CA LEU A 28 12.56 -4.32 -0.27
C LEU A 28 11.58 -3.49 0.57
N PRO A 29 11.34 -2.22 0.21
CA PRO A 29 10.30 -1.43 0.86
C PRO A 29 8.92 -2.02 0.57
N THR A 30 8.15 -2.26 1.64
CA THR A 30 6.79 -2.82 1.55
C THR A 30 5.76 -1.77 1.95
N VAL A 31 4.70 -1.62 1.14
CA VAL A 31 3.51 -0.83 1.49
C VAL A 31 2.27 -1.66 1.20
N TRP A 32 1.30 -1.64 2.12
CA TRP A 32 0.04 -2.34 1.96
C TRP A 32 -1.09 -1.38 1.62
N VAL A 33 -1.90 -1.75 0.62
CA VAL A 33 -3.13 -1.03 0.27
C VAL A 33 -4.32 -1.94 0.63
N PRO A 34 -5.15 -1.57 1.62
CA PRO A 34 -6.25 -2.43 2.07
C PRO A 34 -7.33 -2.50 1.00
N HIS A 35 -7.70 -3.71 0.56
CA HIS A 35 -8.80 -3.96 -0.39
C HIS A 35 -10.05 -4.53 0.29
N SER A 36 -10.02 -4.68 1.61
CA SER A 36 -11.08 -5.28 2.42
C SER A 36 -11.11 -4.66 3.82
N TYR A 37 -11.82 -5.28 4.75
CA TYR A 37 -12.06 -4.80 6.11
C TYR A 37 -12.11 -5.97 7.10
N PRO A 38 -11.89 -5.75 8.42
CA PRO A 38 -11.73 -6.84 9.39
C PRO A 38 -12.90 -7.82 9.54
N ALA A 39 -14.11 -7.44 9.13
CA ALA A 39 -15.32 -8.25 9.27
C ALA A 39 -15.79 -8.85 7.92
N CYS A 40 -14.87 -9.01 6.96
CA CYS A 40 -15.16 -9.61 5.66
C CYS A 40 -15.39 -11.13 5.68
N SER A 41 -15.34 -11.77 6.86
CA SER A 41 -15.40 -13.23 7.00
C SER A 41 -14.32 -13.95 6.17
N GLN A 42 -13.09 -13.42 6.15
CA GLN A 42 -11.98 -14.01 5.39
C GLN A 42 -11.81 -15.50 5.74
N HIS A 43 -11.74 -16.37 4.72
CA HIS A 43 -11.64 -17.84 4.84
C HIS A 43 -12.91 -18.56 5.33
N ALA A 44 -14.06 -17.89 5.46
CA ALA A 44 -15.33 -18.51 5.77
C ALA A 44 -16.26 -18.59 4.54
N PRO A 45 -17.29 -19.47 4.53
CA PRO A 45 -18.20 -19.61 3.39
C PRO A 45 -18.96 -18.32 2.99
N ASP A 46 -19.12 -17.39 3.92
CA ASP A 46 -19.78 -16.10 3.76
C ASP A 46 -18.78 -14.94 3.56
N GLU A 47 -17.58 -15.24 3.05
CA GLU A 47 -16.59 -14.21 2.70
C GLU A 47 -17.19 -13.16 1.74
N HIS A 48 -17.05 -11.90 2.10
CA HIS A 48 -17.67 -10.79 1.37
C HIS A 48 -16.83 -9.52 1.41
N LEU A 49 -17.17 -8.58 0.53
CA LEU A 49 -16.52 -7.28 0.46
C LEU A 49 -17.56 -6.16 0.38
N LEU A 50 -17.19 -4.98 0.86
CA LEU A 50 -18.00 -3.78 0.68
C LEU A 50 -17.61 -3.14 -0.66
N ALA A 51 -18.57 -3.07 -1.59
CA ALA A 51 -18.40 -2.37 -2.87
C ALA A 51 -17.78 -0.96 -2.77
N PRO A 52 -18.18 -0.08 -1.82
CA PRO A 52 -17.53 1.23 -1.68
C PRO A 52 -16.07 1.14 -1.23
N VAL A 53 -15.71 0.15 -0.41
CA VAL A 53 -14.32 -0.04 0.06
C VAL A 53 -13.44 -0.47 -1.11
N VAL A 54 -13.81 -1.55 -1.81
CA VAL A 54 -12.99 -2.06 -2.91
C VAL A 54 -12.82 -1.02 -4.03
N LYS A 55 -13.84 -0.21 -4.30
CA LYS A 55 -13.76 0.87 -5.29
C LYS A 55 -12.69 1.91 -4.91
N GLU A 56 -12.70 2.36 -3.66
CA GLU A 56 -11.70 3.32 -3.18
C GLU A 56 -10.29 2.72 -3.17
N SER A 57 -10.14 1.47 -2.73
CA SER A 57 -8.86 0.75 -2.74
C SER A 57 -8.27 0.64 -4.13
N LEU A 58 -9.09 0.28 -5.12
CA LEU A 58 -8.66 0.20 -6.53
C LEU A 58 -8.23 1.56 -7.07
N GLN A 59 -8.93 2.64 -6.70
CA GLN A 59 -8.51 3.99 -7.07
C GLN A 59 -7.13 4.31 -6.48
N ILE A 60 -6.94 4.06 -5.18
CA ILE A 60 -5.66 4.28 -4.48
C ILE A 60 -4.54 3.49 -5.17
N MET A 61 -4.75 2.19 -5.41
CA MET A 61 -3.75 1.33 -6.04
C MET A 61 -3.39 1.82 -7.44
N ALA A 62 -4.38 2.20 -8.26
CA ALA A 62 -4.17 2.71 -9.60
C ALA A 62 -3.39 4.03 -9.60
N GLY A 63 -3.76 4.96 -8.71
CA GLY A 63 -3.04 6.23 -8.57
C GLY A 63 -1.60 6.04 -8.09
N LEU A 64 -1.39 5.16 -7.10
CA LEU A 64 -0.06 4.85 -6.60
C LEU A 64 0.82 4.25 -7.70
N PHE A 65 0.31 3.27 -8.46
CA PHE A 65 1.07 2.68 -9.55
C PHE A 65 1.36 3.68 -10.68
N TRP A 66 0.40 4.55 -10.99
CA TRP A 66 0.59 5.61 -11.97
C TRP A 66 1.73 6.54 -11.55
N ASP A 67 1.64 7.12 -10.35
CA ASP A 67 2.62 8.07 -9.83
C ASP A 67 4.01 7.42 -9.67
N LEU A 68 4.09 6.17 -9.21
CA LEU A 68 5.36 5.44 -9.15
C LEU A 68 5.95 5.19 -10.54
N GLY A 69 5.12 4.90 -11.54
CA GLY A 69 5.55 4.69 -12.92
C GLY A 69 6.03 5.96 -13.61
N THR A 70 5.36 7.10 -13.37
CA THR A 70 5.70 8.38 -14.02
C THR A 70 6.83 9.11 -13.30
N ASP A 71 6.83 9.07 -11.96
CA ASP A 71 7.68 9.92 -11.13
C ASP A 71 8.69 9.14 -10.27
N GLY A 72 8.59 7.80 -10.20
CA GLY A 72 9.40 6.99 -9.27
C GLY A 72 10.90 7.21 -9.39
N ALA A 73 11.43 7.34 -10.61
CA ALA A 73 12.86 7.62 -10.82
C ALA A 73 13.27 9.00 -10.29
N ARG A 74 12.41 10.00 -10.43
CA ARG A 74 12.65 11.36 -9.91
C ARG A 74 12.61 11.36 -8.38
N LEU A 75 11.56 10.79 -7.80
CA LEU A 75 11.38 10.67 -6.35
C LEU A 75 12.54 9.94 -5.68
N THR A 76 13.02 8.85 -6.30
CA THR A 76 14.17 8.09 -5.79
C THR A 76 15.47 8.90 -5.77
N ARG A 77 15.69 9.75 -6.78
CA ARG A 77 16.88 10.63 -6.82
C ARG A 77 16.79 11.73 -5.77
N GLU A 78 15.62 12.35 -5.62
CA GLU A 78 15.37 13.39 -4.63
C GLU A 78 15.60 12.87 -3.21
N HIS A 79 15.07 11.69 -2.89
CA HIS A 79 15.26 11.07 -1.57
C HIS A 79 16.74 10.81 -1.24
N ARG A 80 17.50 10.21 -2.17
CA ARG A 80 18.95 9.99 -1.97
C ARG A 80 19.74 11.29 -1.81
N ALA A 81 19.37 12.34 -2.54
CA ALA A 81 20.03 13.63 -2.43
C ALA A 81 19.78 14.27 -1.05
N GLN A 82 18.60 14.06 -0.47
CA GLN A 82 18.28 14.48 0.90
C GLN A 82 19.12 13.72 1.93
N GLU A 83 19.21 12.39 1.83
CA GLU A 83 20.02 11.57 2.74
C GLU A 83 21.52 11.95 2.72
N LEU A 84 22.06 12.37 1.57
CA LEU A 84 23.46 12.81 1.45
C LEU A 84 23.70 14.23 1.98
N SER A 85 22.64 15.00 2.19
CA SER A 85 22.70 16.36 2.72
C SER A 85 22.51 16.44 4.24
N GLU A 86 22.10 15.32 4.85
CA GLU A 86 21.98 15.10 6.31
C GLU A 86 23.25 14.45 6.86
#